data_AF-A0A502DP93-F1
#
_entry.id   AF-A0A502DP93-F1
#
_cell.length_a   1.000
_cell.length_b   1.000
_cell.length_c   1.000
_cell.angle_alpha   90.00
_cell.angle_beta   90.00
_cell.angle_gamma   90.00
#
_symmetry.space_group_name_H-M   'P 1'
#
loop_
_entity.id
_entity.type
_entity.pdbx_description
1 polymer ?
#
loop_
_entity_poly.entity_id
_entity_poly.type
_entity_poly.pdbx_seq_one_letter_code
_entity_poly.pdbx_strand_id
1 'polypeptide(L)' 'MRVQECLKFFDCGKSKFYSWLNPKSKYHAAGFPRPIYLNGGRVPYWRRSEIIGWVDMQRHPNNASMTGLPTGRI' A
#
# COMPACT_ATOMS: atom_id res chain seq x y z
N MET A 1 6.09 3.27 -9.29
CA MET A 1 6.09 1.83 -9.64
C MET A 1 4.89 1.54 -10.50
N ARG A 2 5.07 0.82 -11.62
CA ARG A 2 3.94 0.32 -12.43
C ARG A 2 3.41 -0.97 -11.81
N VAL A 3 2.23 -1.42 -12.24
CA VAL A 3 1.62 -2.67 -11.76
C VAL A 3 2.59 -3.85 -11.88
N GLN A 4 3.28 -4.01 -13.00
CA GLN A 4 4.23 -5.11 -13.23
C GLN A 4 5.35 -5.17 -12.20
N GLU A 5 5.85 -4.00 -11.78
CA GLU A 5 6.89 -3.91 -10.76
C GLU A 5 6.34 -4.26 -9.37
N CYS A 6 5.07 -3.91 -9.10
CA CYS A 6 4.41 -4.31 -7.87
C CYS A 6 4.19 -5.84 -7.84
N LEU A 7 3.77 -6.45 -8.95
CA LEU A 7 3.57 -7.90 -9.04
C LEU A 7 4.88 -8.67 -8.78
N LYS A 8 5.99 -8.22 -9.35
CA LYS A 8 7.31 -8.79 -9.07
C LYS A 8 7.72 -8.59 -7.62
N PHE A 9 7.51 -7.38 -7.07
CA PHE A 9 7.87 -7.06 -5.69
C PHE A 9 7.12 -7.91 -4.66
N PHE A 10 5.86 -8.21 -4.91
CA PHE A 10 5.01 -9.03 -4.05
C PHE A 10 4.98 -10.51 -4.41
N ASP A 11 5.68 -10.91 -5.47
CA ASP A 11 5.64 -12.25 -6.07
C ASP A 11 4.20 -12.77 -6.22
N CYS A 12 3.33 -12.00 -6.90
CA CYS A 12 1.91 -12.31 -6.97
C CYS A 12 1.28 -12.04 -8.34
N GLY A 13 0.17 -12.73 -8.61
CA GLY A 13 -0.62 -12.54 -9.82
C GLY A 13 -1.50 -11.28 -9.78
N LYS A 14 -1.85 -10.76 -10.96
CA LYS A 14 -2.71 -9.57 -11.14
C LYS A 14 -4.01 -9.66 -10.36
N SER A 15 -4.73 -10.78 -10.43
CA SER A 15 -6.03 -10.95 -9.77
C SER A 15 -5.93 -10.80 -8.25
N LYS A 16 -4.87 -11.36 -7.64
CA LYS A 16 -4.61 -11.23 -6.21
C LYS A 16 -4.29 -9.77 -5.85
N PHE A 17 -3.43 -9.12 -6.63
CA PHE A 17 -3.07 -7.72 -6.43
C PHE A 17 -4.29 -6.78 -6.51
N TYR A 18 -5.14 -6.92 -7.53
CA TYR A 18 -6.36 -6.11 -7.66
C TYR A 18 -7.42 -6.46 -6.61
N SER A 19 -7.43 -7.69 -6.09
CA SER A 19 -8.31 -8.08 -4.99
C SER A 19 -8.02 -7.27 -3.72
N TRP A 20 -6.77 -6.88 -3.48
CA TRP A 20 -6.40 -6.01 -2.36
C TRP A 20 -6.96 -4.60 -2.49
N LEU A 21 -7.12 -4.11 -3.71
CA LEU A 21 -7.61 -2.76 -4.01
C LEU A 21 -9.13 -2.65 -4.05
N ASN A 22 -9.84 -3.78 -4.21
CA ASN A 22 -11.29 -3.80 -4.39
C ASN A 22 -11.99 -3.85 -3.01
N PRO A 23 -12.76 -2.82 -2.61
CA PRO A 23 -13.46 -2.80 -1.33
C PRO A 23 -14.50 -3.91 -1.14
N LYS A 24 -15.00 -4.48 -2.24
CA LYS A 24 -15.97 -5.58 -2.23
C LYS A 24 -15.32 -6.96 -2.10
N SER A 25 -13.99 -7.04 -2.20
CA SER A 25 -13.26 -8.31 -2.09
C SER A 25 -13.07 -8.70 -0.63
N LYS A 26 -13.18 -10.00 -0.33
CA LYS A 26 -12.80 -10.57 0.98
C LYS A 26 -11.34 -10.25 1.36
N TYR A 27 -10.47 -10.07 0.36
CA TYR A 27 -9.05 -9.81 0.54
C TYR A 27 -8.71 -8.31 0.48
N HIS A 28 -9.69 -7.41 0.59
CA HIS A 28 -9.45 -5.98 0.55
C HIS A 28 -8.48 -5.53 1.65
N ALA A 29 -7.40 -4.86 1.26
CA ALA A 29 -6.41 -4.32 2.17
C ALA A 29 -6.62 -2.80 2.29
N ALA A 30 -7.42 -2.38 3.27
CA ALA A 30 -7.84 -0.97 3.41
C ALA A 30 -6.66 0.02 3.53
N GLY A 31 -5.54 -0.40 4.13
CA GLY A 31 -4.33 0.41 4.25
C GLY A 31 -3.37 0.31 3.06
N PHE A 32 -3.69 -0.46 2.02
CA PHE A 32 -2.81 -0.62 0.87
C PHE A 32 -2.74 0.67 0.04
N PRO A 33 -1.54 1.09 -0.42
CA PRO A 33 -1.38 2.31 -1.20
C PRO A 33 -2.27 2.36 -2.45
N ARG A 34 -2.94 3.50 -2.66
CA ARG A 34 -3.80 3.71 -3.82
C ARG A 34 -2.99 4.09 -5.06
N PRO A 35 -3.45 3.69 -6.26
CA PRO A 35 -2.82 4.11 -7.50
C PRO A 35 -3.01 5.61 -7.74
N ILE A 36 -1.97 6.22 -8.29
CA ILE A 36 -1.93 7.58 -8.82
C ILE A 36 -2.02 7.50 -10.33
N TYR A 37 -2.82 8.38 -10.91
CA TYR A 37 -2.99 8.53 -12.35
C TYR A 37 -2.39 9.86 -12.77
N LEU A 38 -1.36 9.82 -13.63
CA LEU A 38 -0.67 11.02 -14.10
C LEU A 38 -1.43 11.63 -15.28
N ASN A 39 -1.64 12.95 -15.27
CA ASN A 39 -2.26 13.73 -16.35
C ASN A 39 -3.58 13.15 -16.90
N GLY A 40 -4.44 12.61 -16.02
CA GLY A 40 -5.70 11.98 -16.44
C GLY A 40 -5.54 10.67 -17.22
N GLY A 41 -4.33 10.12 -17.27
CA GLY A 41 -4.05 8.85 -17.93
C GLY A 41 -4.71 7.66 -17.23
N ARG A 42 -4.89 6.57 -17.98
CA ARG A 42 -5.48 5.32 -17.47
C ARG A 42 -4.47 4.37 -16.81
N VAL A 43 -3.18 4.70 -16.87
CA VAL A 43 -2.11 3.83 -16.38
C VAL A 43 -1.89 4.11 -14.89
N PRO A 44 -2.09 3.12 -14.01
CA PRO A 44 -1.91 3.30 -12.58
C PRO A 44 -0.43 3.24 -12.18
N TYR A 45 -0.05 4.14 -11.28
CA TYR A 45 1.29 4.21 -10.69
C TYR A 45 1.22 4.23 -9.16
N TRP A 46 2.11 3.52 -8.51
CA TRP A 46 2.26 3.54 -7.05
C TRP A 46 3.54 4.25 -6.65
N ARG A 47 3.51 5.01 -5.56
CA ARG A 47 4.74 5.53 -4.96
C ARG A 47 5.49 4.38 -4.29
N ARG A 48 6.78 4.26 -4.61
CA ARG A 48 7.63 3.16 -4.09
C ARG A 48 7.75 3.23 -2.57
N SER A 49 7.89 4.44 -2.02
CA SER A 49 7.97 4.68 -0.58
C SER A 49 6.73 4.20 0.17
N GLU A 50 5.54 4.47 -0.36
CA GLU A 50 4.27 4.04 0.25
C GLU A 50 4.14 2.51 0.25
N ILE A 51 4.53 1.85 -0.85
CA ILE A 51 4.51 0.38 -0.94
C ILE A 51 5.48 -0.25 0.08
N ILE A 52 6.70 0.28 0.17
CA ILE A 52 7.70 -0.21 1.12
C ILE A 52 7.23 0.03 2.57
N GLY A 53 6.74 1.23 2.88
CA GLY A 53 6.23 1.56 4.21
C GLY A 53 5.04 0.68 4.61
N TRP A 54 4.16 0.34 3.65
CA TRP A 54 3.08 -0.60 3.93
C TRP A 54 3.59 -1.99 4.28
N VAL A 55 4.57 -2.53 3.55
CA VAL A 55 5.16 -3.83 3.88
C VAL A 55 5.85 -3.81 5.24
N ASP A 56 6.54 -2.72 5.57
CA ASP A 56 7.19 -2.55 6.87
C ASP A 56 6.17 -2.58 8.02
N MET A 57 5.05 -1.86 7.87
CA MET A 57 3.95 -1.88 8.84
C MET A 57 3.35 -3.28 9.04
N GLN A 58 3.26 -4.10 7.98
CA GLN A 58 2.74 -5.48 8.09
C GLN A 58 3.72 -6.42 8.80
N ARG A 59 5.03 -6.16 8.69
CA ARG A 59 6.07 -6.95 9.37
C ARG A 59 6.22 -6.58 10.84
N HIS A 60 5.90 -5.34 11.20
CA HIS A 60 5.99 -4.82 12.56
C HIS A 60 4.62 -4.30 13.05
N PRO A 61 3.63 -5.20 13.28
CA PRO A 61 2.28 -4.79 13.68
C PRO A 61 2.24 -4.02 15.02
N ASN A 62 3.29 -4.12 15.85
CA ASN A 62 3.42 -3.37 17.11
C ASN A 62 3.76 -1.87 16.94
N ASN A 63 4.09 -1.39 15.74
CA ASN A 63 4.39 0.03 15.50
C ASN A 63 3.14 0.88 15.16
N ALA A 64 1.97 0.24 15.01
CA ALA A 64 0.70 0.95 14.75
C ALA A 64 0.16 1.72 15.98
N SER A 65 0.75 1.55 17.16
CA SER A 65 0.39 2.30 18.38
C SER A 65 1.15 3.62 18.55
N MET A 66 2.01 4.01 17.61
CA MET A 66 2.90 5.19 17.74
C MET A 66 2.49 6.41 16.88
N THR A 67 1.25 6.47 16.39
CA THR A 67 0.64 7.73 15.91
C THR A 67 -0.25 8.35 16.99
N GLY A 68 0.31 8.46 18.19
CA GLY A 68 -0.10 9.44 19.18
C GLY A 68 1.19 10.10 19.63
N LEU A 69 1.54 11.26 19.07
CA LEU A 69 2.61 12.08 19.62
C LEU A 69 2.34 12.30 21.11
N PRO A 70 3.24 11.93 22.04
CA PRO A 70 3.46 12.74 23.21
C PRO A 70 4.57 13.71 22.81
N THR A 71 4.20 14.89 22.30
CA THR A 71 5.10 16.03 22.49
C THR A 71 5.05 16.34 23.98
N GLY A 72 5.82 15.56 24.73
CA GLY A 72 6.10 15.76 26.14
C GLY A 72 6.75 17.13 26.28
N ARG A 73 5.99 17.98 26.97
CA ARG A 73 6.44 19.12 27.76
C ARG A 73 7.86 18.91 28.31
N ILE A 74 8.75 19.87 28.03
CA ILE A 74 9.89 20.22 28.88
C ILE A 74 9.72 21.70 29.20
#